data_AF-A0AAN6LIK0-F1
#
_entry.id   AF-A0AAN6LIK0-F1
#
_cell.length_a   1.000
_cell.length_b   1.000
_cell.length_c   1.000
_cell.angle_alpha   90.00
_cell.angle_beta   90.00
_cell.angle_gamma   90.00
#
_symmetry.space_group_name_H-M   'P 1'
#
loop_
_entity.id
_entity.type
_entity.pdbx_description
1 polymer ?
#
loop_
_entity_poly.entity_id
_entity_poly.type
_entity_poly.pdbx_seq_one_letter_code
_entity_poly.pdbx_strand_id
1 'polypeptide(L)'
;MDNSTIRTPVTIKAQGIHDEEDNHRDLLLEQLKNIPKDIKDLDIDDNAPSDAEWSILGAHFTDVTDLVLESGFDEMLTDKEIPQHWPLKRLVISSACGETVQSPFILEGHVNHLVLFFTSSLRFEGPTTDELCKANKEAIARGEEEETFVTVDEGNPEERKISVVSIPSLVQHWINNKYVGSTINCEVPGSPAVNLETLEIIENDAMDTLVRMALALPHIVFENLKTINIRSTNGCEYPFCPQEMFGQILSNLRHLKTLVLTVGEVFDDDANLFTLHRHFAPNISTLRFRGPVSIAKSAQWHEWVESFSDPEYLPNLKKLSFVLDMDYSEPAESEQSWVKKHRLETSEESLREAKAACNQLYDAARNRGISVEPFWDHFSSMSKQVHQVDERWEEL
;
A
#
# COMPACT_ATOMS: atom_id res chain seq x y z
N MET A 1 17.51 19.07 -7.75
CA MET A 1 17.57 18.76 -6.32
C MET A 1 19.03 18.56 -5.96
N ASP A 2 19.43 19.05 -4.79
CA ASP A 2 20.82 19.09 -4.32
C ASP A 2 21.40 17.68 -4.16
N ASN A 3 22.67 17.51 -4.50
CA ASN A 3 23.44 16.28 -4.25
C ASN A 3 23.67 16.14 -2.74
N SER A 4 22.63 15.75 -1.98
CA SER A 4 22.83 15.24 -0.63
C SER A 4 23.61 13.94 -0.74
N THR A 5 24.75 13.89 -0.07
CA THR A 5 25.55 12.68 0.14
C THR A 5 24.60 11.53 0.45
N ILE A 6 24.53 10.52 -0.41
CA ILE A 6 23.73 9.32 -0.20
C ILE A 6 24.29 8.68 1.07
N ARG A 7 23.67 8.94 2.21
CA ARG A 7 23.97 8.23 3.44
C ARG A 7 23.36 6.85 3.24
N THR A 8 24.22 5.84 3.17
CA THR A 8 23.76 4.45 3.21
C THR A 8 23.13 4.24 4.58
N PRO A 9 21.87 3.77 4.65
CA PRO A 9 21.24 3.47 5.92
C PRO A 9 22.05 2.43 6.69
N VAL A 10 21.99 2.48 8.02
CA VAL A 10 22.55 1.40 8.82
C VAL A 10 21.54 0.27 8.85
N THR A 11 21.92 -0.88 8.29
CA THR A 11 21.10 -2.09 8.35
C THR A 11 21.49 -2.95 9.56
N ILE A 12 20.47 -3.39 10.30
CA ILE A 12 20.58 -4.42 11.32
C ILE A 12 19.68 -5.59 10.94
N LYS A 13 20.06 -6.79 11.38
CA LYS A 13 19.23 -7.99 11.24
C LYS A 13 18.59 -8.29 12.58
N ALA A 14 17.26 -8.28 12.62
CA ALA A 14 16.51 -8.80 13.76
C ALA A 14 16.20 -10.28 13.53
N GLN A 15 15.97 -11.02 14.60
CA GLN A 15 15.61 -12.44 14.53
C GLN A 15 14.11 -12.65 14.76
N GLY A 16 13.44 -11.74 15.47
CA GLY A 16 12.00 -11.78 15.67
C GLY A 16 11.56 -12.74 16.77
N ILE A 17 10.30 -13.18 16.71
CA ILE A 17 9.60 -13.87 17.81
C ILE A 17 9.74 -15.40 17.79
N HIS A 18 10.17 -16.00 16.67
CA HIS A 18 10.11 -17.45 16.46
C HIS A 18 11.46 -18.17 16.55
N ASP A 19 12.56 -17.45 16.35
CA ASP A 19 13.85 -17.97 16.73
C ASP A 19 13.94 -17.80 18.26
N GLU A 20 13.87 -18.88 19.03
CA GLU A 20 14.05 -18.86 20.49
C GLU A 20 15.44 -19.41 20.85
N GLU A 21 16.45 -19.11 20.03
CA GLU A 21 17.83 -19.41 20.43
C GLU A 21 18.26 -18.40 21.51
N ASP A 22 18.79 -18.89 22.63
CA ASP A 22 19.30 -18.09 23.77
C ASP A 22 20.32 -16.99 23.37
N ASN A 23 20.81 -16.98 22.12
CA ASN A 23 21.86 -16.08 21.61
C ASN A 23 21.36 -14.81 20.91
N HIS A 24 20.05 -14.62 20.69
CA HIS A 24 19.48 -13.49 19.94
C HIS A 24 19.98 -12.13 20.40
N ARG A 25 19.90 -11.94 21.72
CA ARG A 25 20.37 -10.75 22.39
C ARG A 25 21.85 -10.51 22.10
N ASP A 26 22.67 -11.55 22.19
CA ASP A 26 24.12 -11.43 22.02
C ASP A 26 24.49 -11.12 20.56
N LEU A 27 23.78 -11.72 19.59
CA LEU A 27 23.93 -11.43 18.16
C LEU A 27 23.55 -9.98 17.84
N LEU A 28 22.42 -9.49 18.34
CA LEU A 28 22.03 -8.10 18.15
C LEU A 28 23.02 -7.15 18.82
N LEU A 29 23.42 -7.41 20.07
CA LEU A 29 24.42 -6.59 20.76
C LEU A 29 25.77 -6.59 20.03
N GLU A 30 26.16 -7.69 19.40
CA GLU A 30 27.37 -7.76 18.60
C GLU A 30 27.31 -6.84 17.37
N GLN A 31 26.17 -6.81 16.65
CA GLN A 31 25.95 -5.86 15.55
C GLN A 31 26.09 -4.41 16.04
N LEU A 32 25.48 -4.09 17.19
CA LEU A 32 25.41 -2.71 17.71
C LEU A 32 26.76 -2.15 18.22
N LYS A 33 27.75 -2.99 18.55
CA LYS A 33 29.05 -2.57 19.13
C LYS A 33 29.74 -1.47 18.34
N ASN A 34 29.64 -1.51 17.01
CA ASN A 34 30.34 -0.59 16.11
C ASN A 34 29.40 0.44 15.45
N ILE A 35 28.12 0.43 15.80
CA ILE A 35 27.14 1.32 15.20
C ILE A 35 26.97 2.56 16.11
N PRO A 36 27.17 3.78 15.59
CA PRO A 36 26.93 5.00 16.35
C PRO A 36 25.50 5.09 16.90
N LYS A 37 25.33 5.72 18.06
CA LYS A 37 24.03 5.85 18.73
C LYS A 37 23.13 6.93 18.13
N ASP A 38 23.71 7.85 17.38
CA ASP A 38 23.11 9.05 16.80
C ASP A 38 22.84 8.91 15.30
N ILE A 39 22.73 7.67 14.81
CA ILE A 39 22.29 7.41 13.44
C ILE A 39 20.87 7.95 13.21
N LYS A 40 20.62 8.31 11.96
CA LYS A 40 19.33 8.89 11.53
C LYS A 40 18.48 7.90 10.74
N ASP A 41 19.15 7.08 9.95
CA ASP A 41 18.55 6.16 8.98
C ASP A 41 18.85 4.74 9.44
N LEU A 42 17.82 4.04 9.92
CA LEU A 42 17.88 2.67 10.41
C LEU A 42 17.02 1.77 9.53
N ASP A 43 17.62 0.69 9.07
CA ASP A 43 16.97 -0.36 8.31
C ASP A 43 17.01 -1.66 9.13
N ILE A 44 15.85 -2.23 9.39
CA ILE A 44 15.70 -3.50 10.11
C ILE A 44 15.26 -4.53 9.08
N ASP A 45 16.18 -5.45 8.80
CA ASP A 45 16.07 -6.47 7.78
C ASP A 45 15.87 -7.86 8.41
N ASP A 46 15.60 -8.86 7.56
CA ASP A 46 15.23 -10.25 7.87
C ASP A 46 13.84 -10.41 8.48
N ASN A 47 13.58 -9.88 9.67
CA ASN A 47 12.35 -10.11 10.44
C ASN A 47 11.96 -8.87 11.26
N ALA A 48 10.70 -8.79 11.67
CA ALA A 48 10.28 -7.76 12.64
C ALA A 48 10.84 -8.07 14.05
N PRO A 49 11.41 -7.09 14.78
CA PRO A 49 12.03 -7.35 16.09
C PRO A 49 11.04 -7.85 17.15
N SER A 50 11.51 -8.73 18.03
CA SER A 50 10.79 -9.05 19.27
C SER A 50 10.78 -7.87 20.26
N ASP A 51 9.90 -7.91 21.26
CA ASP A 51 9.86 -6.91 22.35
C ASP A 51 11.23 -6.71 23.03
N ALA A 52 11.99 -7.79 23.18
CA ALA A 52 13.32 -7.76 23.78
C ALA A 52 14.34 -7.05 22.87
N GLU A 53 14.29 -7.30 21.57
CA GLU A 53 15.14 -6.63 20.59
C GLU A 53 14.78 -5.15 20.47
N TRP A 54 13.50 -4.81 20.43
CA TRP A 54 13.04 -3.41 20.47
C TRP A 54 13.58 -2.65 21.69
N SER A 55 13.56 -3.29 22.87
CA SER A 55 14.13 -2.71 24.07
C SER A 55 15.64 -2.43 23.94
N ILE A 56 16.40 -3.35 23.34
CA ILE A 56 17.84 -3.17 23.09
C ILE A 56 18.08 -2.03 22.10
N LEU A 57 17.33 -2.00 21.00
CA LEU A 57 17.43 -0.98 19.96
C LEU A 57 17.11 0.41 20.51
N GLY A 58 16.01 0.53 21.25
CA GLY A 58 15.59 1.78 21.89
C GLY A 58 16.61 2.29 22.92
N ALA A 59 17.30 1.40 23.64
CA ALA A 59 18.33 1.78 24.59
C ALA A 59 19.65 2.21 23.91
N HIS A 60 19.94 1.68 22.72
CA HIS A 60 21.17 2.00 21.99
C HIS A 60 21.03 3.26 21.15
N PHE A 61 19.98 3.36 20.34
CA PHE A 61 19.77 4.47 19.42
C PHE A 61 18.97 5.61 20.06
N THR A 62 19.39 6.83 19.75
CA THR A 62 18.89 8.05 20.40
C THR A 62 18.21 9.02 19.46
N ASP A 63 18.41 8.89 18.14
CA ASP A 63 18.09 9.97 17.20
C ASP A 63 17.61 9.48 15.82
N VAL A 64 17.04 8.27 15.77
CA VAL A 64 16.47 7.68 14.53
C VAL A 64 15.32 8.55 14.05
N THR A 65 15.39 8.98 12.78
CA THR A 65 14.38 9.81 12.12
C THR A 65 13.73 9.11 10.92
N ASP A 66 14.42 8.13 10.33
CA ASP A 66 13.94 7.32 9.22
C ASP A 66 14.12 5.85 9.62
N LEU A 67 13.01 5.11 9.66
CA LEU A 67 12.97 3.70 10.01
C LEU A 67 12.36 2.90 8.85
N VAL A 68 13.10 1.91 8.38
CA VAL A 68 12.59 0.85 7.50
C VAL A 68 12.48 -0.43 8.33
N LEU A 69 11.31 -1.06 8.29
CA LEU A 69 11.01 -2.30 9.00
C LEU A 69 10.55 -3.36 8.00
N GLU A 70 11.38 -4.38 7.80
CA GLU A 70 11.04 -5.58 7.04
C GLU A 70 10.43 -6.63 7.97
N SER A 71 9.31 -7.22 7.54
CA SER A 71 8.57 -8.20 8.34
C SER A 71 9.04 -9.63 8.08
N GLY A 72 9.77 -9.83 6.98
CA GLY A 72 10.39 -11.11 6.68
C GLY A 72 9.43 -12.16 6.14
N PHE A 73 9.89 -13.41 6.15
CA PHE A 73 9.11 -14.56 5.68
C PHE A 73 7.86 -14.82 6.53
N ASP A 74 7.92 -14.47 7.83
CA ASP A 74 6.80 -14.67 8.75
C ASP A 74 5.70 -13.61 8.58
N GLU A 75 5.99 -12.53 7.85
CA GLU A 75 5.07 -11.43 7.54
C GLU A 75 4.46 -10.75 8.79
N MET A 76 5.06 -10.97 9.97
CA MET A 76 4.59 -10.47 11.26
C MET A 76 4.91 -8.99 11.45
N LEU A 77 4.00 -8.26 12.11
CA LEU A 77 4.18 -6.87 12.49
C LEU A 77 4.26 -6.74 14.01
N THR A 78 5.40 -6.28 14.51
CA THR A 78 5.65 -6.03 15.95
C THR A 78 5.89 -4.55 16.24
N ASP A 79 5.04 -3.68 15.68
CA ASP A 79 5.24 -2.22 15.69
C ASP A 79 4.89 -1.52 17.02
N LYS A 80 4.26 -2.25 17.94
CA LYS A 80 3.84 -1.77 19.27
C LYS A 80 5.01 -1.20 20.08
N GLU A 81 6.16 -1.85 20.03
CA GLU A 81 7.32 -1.53 20.88
C GLU A 81 8.34 -0.62 20.17
N ILE A 82 7.99 -0.02 19.03
CA ILE A 82 8.84 0.99 18.39
C ILE A 82 9.13 2.11 19.42
N PRO A 83 10.42 2.45 19.67
CA PRO A 83 10.78 3.36 20.75
C PRO A 83 10.20 4.77 20.58
N GLN A 84 9.34 5.17 21.51
CA GLN A 84 8.59 6.43 21.45
C GLN A 84 9.47 7.69 21.63
N HIS A 85 10.68 7.56 22.16
CA HIS A 85 11.62 8.68 22.27
C HIS A 85 12.34 9.00 20.95
N TRP A 86 12.24 8.14 19.94
CA TRP A 86 12.83 8.42 18.64
C TRP A 86 12.06 9.52 17.92
N PRO A 87 12.76 10.54 17.36
CA PRO A 87 12.12 11.62 16.63
C PRO A 87 11.72 11.22 15.20
N LEU A 88 11.05 10.08 15.04
CA LEU A 88 10.69 9.50 13.73
C LEU A 88 9.90 10.49 12.88
N LYS A 89 10.34 10.63 11.63
CA LYS A 89 9.73 11.45 10.57
C LYS A 89 9.25 10.59 9.41
N ARG A 90 9.98 9.52 9.09
CA ARG A 90 9.61 8.55 8.07
C ARG A 90 9.59 7.15 8.67
N LEU A 91 8.54 6.41 8.35
CA LEU A 91 8.38 5.00 8.70
C LEU A 91 7.98 4.22 7.44
N VAL A 92 8.74 3.17 7.15
CA VAL A 92 8.42 2.20 6.10
C VAL A 92 8.14 0.87 6.77
N ILE A 93 6.96 0.30 6.53
CA ILE A 93 6.63 -1.08 6.89
C ILE A 93 6.60 -1.87 5.59
N SER A 94 7.40 -2.94 5.54
CA SER A 94 7.55 -3.81 4.37
C SER A 94 7.06 -5.23 4.68
N SER A 95 6.40 -5.84 3.70
CA SER A 95 5.91 -7.23 3.67
C SER A 95 4.95 -7.69 4.77
N ALA A 96 4.61 -6.83 5.74
CA ALA A 96 3.67 -7.18 6.81
C ALA A 96 2.32 -7.63 6.24
N CYS A 97 1.81 -8.76 6.69
CA CYS A 97 0.59 -9.36 6.17
C CYS A 97 -0.38 -9.74 7.28
N GLY A 98 -1.65 -9.36 7.13
CA GLY A 98 -2.71 -9.88 7.97
C GLY A 98 -2.64 -9.44 9.44
N GLU A 99 -1.80 -8.46 9.78
CA GLU A 99 -1.61 -8.00 11.14
C GLU A 99 -2.38 -6.72 11.49
N THR A 100 -2.46 -6.43 12.79
CA THR A 100 -3.06 -5.19 13.30
C THR A 100 -1.96 -4.23 13.69
N VAL A 101 -1.97 -3.04 13.10
CA VAL A 101 -1.08 -1.93 13.44
C VAL A 101 -1.35 -1.51 14.88
N GLN A 102 -0.30 -1.40 15.69
CA GLN A 102 -0.41 -1.05 17.11
C GLN A 102 0.42 0.20 17.46
N SER A 103 1.26 0.69 16.55
CA SER A 103 2.16 1.79 16.84
C SER A 103 1.43 3.14 16.88
N PRO A 104 1.65 3.96 17.93
CA PRO A 104 1.18 5.35 17.96
C PRO A 104 1.71 6.18 16.79
N PHE A 105 2.87 5.80 16.22
CA PHE A 105 3.42 6.48 15.05
C PHE A 105 2.47 6.50 13.85
N ILE A 106 1.66 5.45 13.69
CA ILE A 106 0.66 5.32 12.64
C ILE A 106 -0.73 5.68 13.17
N LEU A 107 -1.14 5.09 14.30
CA LEU A 107 -2.50 5.25 14.84
C LEU A 107 -2.81 6.69 15.27
N GLU A 108 -1.80 7.45 15.68
CA GLU A 108 -1.92 8.86 16.09
C GLU A 108 -1.23 9.81 15.08
N GLY A 109 -0.66 9.26 14.00
CA GLY A 109 -0.04 10.04 12.91
C GLY A 109 1.17 10.87 13.33
N HIS A 110 2.05 10.34 14.18
CA HIS A 110 3.22 11.08 14.65
C HIS A 110 4.33 11.23 13.60
N VAL A 111 4.37 10.36 12.58
CA VAL A 111 5.30 10.48 11.45
C VAL A 111 4.78 11.45 10.39
N ASN A 112 5.69 12.08 9.64
CA ASN A 112 5.33 12.94 8.51
C ASN A 112 5.12 12.14 7.22
N HIS A 113 5.83 11.03 7.08
CA HIS A 113 5.84 10.19 5.90
C HIS A 113 5.68 8.72 6.30
N LEU A 114 4.59 8.09 5.88
CA LEU A 114 4.35 6.65 6.02
C LEU A 114 4.42 5.96 4.66
N VAL A 115 5.19 4.88 4.58
CA VAL A 115 5.22 3.98 3.42
C VAL A 115 4.80 2.59 3.86
N LEU A 116 3.82 2.03 3.18
CA LEU A 116 3.38 0.64 3.31
C LEU A 116 3.77 -0.09 2.03
N PHE A 117 4.84 -0.88 2.09
CA PHE A 117 5.50 -1.46 0.92
C PHE A 117 5.26 -2.96 0.86
N PHE A 118 4.53 -3.45 -0.16
CA PHE A 118 4.10 -4.85 -0.27
C PHE A 118 3.42 -5.39 1.00
N THR A 119 2.79 -4.52 1.79
CA THR A 119 1.96 -4.95 2.91
C THR A 119 0.64 -5.47 2.38
N SER A 120 0.02 -6.42 3.08
CA SER A 120 -1.30 -6.93 2.72
C SER A 120 -2.15 -7.07 3.96
N SER A 121 -3.46 -6.89 3.83
CA SER A 121 -4.43 -7.25 4.87
C SER A 121 -4.24 -6.55 6.22
N LEU A 122 -3.52 -5.42 6.24
CA LEU A 122 -3.27 -4.65 7.47
C LEU A 122 -4.55 -4.05 8.03
N ARG A 123 -4.68 -4.12 9.35
CA ARG A 123 -5.78 -3.50 10.11
C ARG A 123 -5.26 -2.35 10.94
N PHE A 124 -6.03 -1.27 10.99
CA PHE A 124 -5.70 -0.07 11.78
C PHE A 124 -6.55 0.06 13.05
N GLU A 125 -7.41 -0.92 13.30
CA GLU A 125 -8.18 -1.08 14.53
C GLU A 125 -8.72 -2.51 14.60
N GLY A 126 -9.27 -2.89 15.76
CA GLY A 126 -9.91 -4.19 15.94
C GLY A 126 -9.01 -5.24 16.58
N PRO A 127 -9.41 -6.52 16.50
CA PRO A 127 -8.71 -7.62 17.14
C PRO A 127 -7.41 -7.99 16.41
N THR A 128 -6.44 -8.49 17.17
CA THR A 128 -5.20 -9.07 16.62
C THR A 128 -5.46 -10.38 15.89
N THR A 129 -4.48 -10.84 15.10
CA THR A 129 -4.55 -12.13 14.39
C THR A 129 -4.75 -13.29 15.37
N ASP A 130 -4.06 -13.25 16.51
CA ASP A 130 -4.22 -14.24 17.59
C ASP A 130 -5.63 -14.23 18.20
N GLU A 131 -6.19 -13.04 18.42
CA GLU A 131 -7.55 -12.89 18.94
C GLU A 131 -8.59 -13.44 17.95
N LEU A 132 -8.43 -13.16 16.65
CA LEU A 132 -9.27 -13.71 15.59
C LEU A 132 -9.16 -15.24 15.52
N CYS A 133 -7.95 -15.78 15.53
CA CYS A 133 -7.70 -17.22 15.53
C CYS A 133 -8.33 -17.91 16.74
N LYS A 134 -8.20 -17.30 17.93
CA LYS A 134 -8.77 -17.81 19.17
C LYS A 134 -10.30 -17.79 19.10
N ALA A 135 -10.90 -16.68 18.69
CA ALA A 135 -12.35 -16.58 18.55
C ALA A 135 -12.92 -17.61 17.57
N ASN A 136 -12.23 -17.84 16.44
CA ASN A 136 -12.60 -18.87 15.47
C ASN A 136 -12.54 -20.28 16.06
N LYS A 137 -11.46 -20.63 16.77
CA LYS A 137 -11.34 -21.92 17.47
C LYS A 137 -12.47 -22.13 18.48
N GLU A 138 -12.85 -21.08 19.22
CA GLU A 138 -13.97 -21.14 20.16
C GLU A 138 -15.32 -21.30 19.45
N ALA A 139 -15.54 -20.66 18.29
CA ALA A 139 -16.75 -20.81 17.48
C ALA A 139 -16.90 -22.22 16.90
N ILE A 140 -15.81 -22.79 16.38
CA ILE A 140 -15.75 -24.19 15.92
C ILE A 140 -16.10 -25.13 17.08
N ALA A 141 -15.53 -24.91 18.28
CA ALA A 141 -15.82 -25.73 19.46
C ALA A 141 -17.30 -25.64 19.90
N ARG A 142 -18.00 -24.54 19.61
CA ARG A 142 -19.45 -24.37 19.84
C ARG A 142 -20.31 -24.95 18.70
N GLY A 143 -19.71 -25.33 17.57
CA GLY A 143 -20.42 -25.79 16.38
C GLY A 143 -21.08 -24.66 15.57
N GLU A 144 -20.60 -23.42 15.73
CA GLU A 144 -21.09 -22.25 15.00
C GLU A 144 -20.38 -22.09 13.64
N GLU A 145 -19.15 -22.59 13.52
CA GLU A 145 -18.31 -22.55 12.33
C GLU A 145 -17.76 -23.94 11.99
N GLU A 146 -17.50 -24.20 10.71
CA GLU A 146 -16.92 -25.46 10.25
C GLU A 146 -15.39 -25.38 10.21
N GLU A 147 -14.73 -26.44 10.70
CA GLU A 147 -13.28 -26.56 10.60
C GLU A 147 -12.88 -26.94 9.17
N THR A 148 -11.96 -26.18 8.59
CA THR A 148 -11.44 -26.43 7.24
C THR A 148 -10.17 -27.26 7.31
N PHE A 149 -10.05 -28.27 6.44
CA PHE A 149 -8.90 -29.16 6.40
C PHE A 149 -8.29 -29.21 5.01
N VAL A 150 -6.96 -29.28 4.95
CA VAL A 150 -6.22 -29.66 3.75
C VAL A 150 -5.67 -31.07 3.95
N THR A 151 -5.86 -31.92 2.95
CA THR A 151 -5.26 -33.26 2.91
C THR A 151 -3.85 -33.14 2.33
N VAL A 152 -2.86 -33.57 3.11
CA VAL A 152 -1.46 -33.66 2.69
C VAL A 152 -1.17 -35.09 2.27
N ASP A 153 -0.44 -35.26 1.17
CA ASP A 153 -0.06 -36.56 0.59
C ASP A 153 -1.26 -37.46 0.23
N GLU A 154 -2.31 -36.85 -0.33
CA GLU A 154 -3.54 -37.56 -0.74
C GLU A 154 -3.22 -38.78 -1.62
N GLY A 155 -3.75 -39.95 -1.23
CA GLY A 155 -3.53 -41.21 -1.93
C GLY A 155 -2.23 -41.95 -1.59
N ASN A 156 -1.39 -41.42 -0.67
CA ASN A 156 -0.20 -42.10 -0.16
C ASN A 156 -0.42 -42.68 1.26
N PRO A 157 0.39 -43.65 1.71
CA PRO A 157 0.30 -44.19 3.08
C PRO A 157 0.52 -43.17 4.20
N GLU A 158 1.10 -42.01 3.89
CA GLU A 158 1.38 -40.91 4.83
C GLU A 158 0.28 -39.82 4.82
N GLU A 159 -0.85 -40.07 4.13
CA GLU A 159 -1.96 -39.14 4.03
C GLU A 159 -2.42 -38.65 5.41
N ARG A 160 -2.48 -37.33 5.59
CA ARG A 160 -2.94 -36.70 6.83
C ARG A 160 -3.74 -35.44 6.55
N LYS A 161 -4.69 -35.15 7.44
CA LYS A 161 -5.45 -33.90 7.41
C LYS A 161 -4.82 -32.88 8.34
N ILE A 162 -4.63 -31.66 7.84
CA ILE A 162 -4.15 -30.52 8.62
C ILE A 162 -5.28 -29.49 8.65
N SER A 163 -5.60 -29.01 9.85
CA SER A 163 -6.55 -27.91 10.04
C SER A 163 -5.91 -26.61 9.53
N VAL A 164 -6.65 -25.86 8.72
CA VAL A 164 -6.18 -24.60 8.12
C VAL A 164 -7.13 -23.49 8.52
N VAL A 165 -6.55 -22.39 9.01
CA VAL A 165 -7.28 -21.16 9.31
C VAL A 165 -6.92 -20.12 8.27
N SER A 166 -7.91 -19.66 7.50
CA SER A 166 -7.74 -18.56 6.55
C SER A 166 -7.86 -17.23 7.27
N ILE A 167 -6.71 -16.61 7.61
CA ILE A 167 -6.69 -15.27 8.24
C ILE A 167 -7.43 -14.22 7.41
N PRO A 168 -7.23 -14.11 6.08
CA PRO A 168 -7.98 -13.15 5.27
C PRO A 168 -9.50 -13.33 5.39
N SER A 169 -10.00 -14.57 5.45
CA SER A 169 -11.44 -14.82 5.60
C SER A 169 -11.98 -14.37 6.96
N LEU A 170 -11.22 -14.59 8.05
CA LEU A 170 -11.60 -14.09 9.38
C LEU A 170 -11.62 -12.56 9.44
N VAL A 171 -10.62 -11.92 8.83
CA VAL A 171 -10.53 -10.46 8.72
C VAL A 171 -11.70 -9.90 7.93
N GLN A 172 -11.99 -10.49 6.76
CA GLN A 172 -13.10 -10.07 5.91
C GLN A 172 -14.43 -10.18 6.65
N HIS A 173 -14.67 -11.28 7.36
CA HIS A 173 -15.87 -11.46 8.17
C HIS A 173 -16.00 -10.37 9.24
N TRP A 174 -14.91 -10.07 9.96
CA TRP A 174 -14.90 -9.02 10.98
C TRP A 174 -15.14 -7.62 10.40
N ILE A 175 -14.45 -7.25 9.32
CA ILE A 175 -14.61 -5.96 8.62
C ILE A 175 -16.05 -5.80 8.15
N ASN A 176 -16.60 -6.80 7.48
CA ASN A 176 -17.98 -6.78 7.00
C ASN A 176 -18.94 -6.56 8.18
N ASN A 177 -18.85 -7.36 9.24
CA ASN A 177 -19.74 -7.19 10.40
C ASN A 177 -19.64 -5.81 11.04
N LYS A 178 -18.45 -5.20 11.06
CA LYS A 178 -18.23 -3.89 11.67
C LYS A 178 -18.77 -2.75 10.80
N TYR A 179 -18.49 -2.78 9.50
CA TYR A 179 -18.78 -1.66 8.60
C TYR A 179 -19.99 -1.88 7.69
N VAL A 180 -20.75 -2.97 7.84
CA VAL A 180 -22.03 -3.17 7.13
C VAL A 180 -22.91 -1.93 7.27
N GLY A 181 -23.29 -1.34 6.14
CA GLY A 181 -24.13 -0.15 6.07
C GLY A 181 -23.47 1.15 6.53
N SER A 182 -22.16 1.14 6.82
CA SER A 182 -21.42 2.36 7.18
C SER A 182 -21.22 3.26 5.97
N THR A 183 -21.19 4.57 6.22
CA THR A 183 -20.81 5.58 5.24
C THR A 183 -19.51 6.23 5.70
N ILE A 184 -18.72 6.73 4.75
CA ILE A 184 -17.43 7.34 5.05
C ILE A 184 -17.67 8.68 5.77
N ASN A 185 -17.35 8.72 7.06
CA ASN A 185 -17.41 9.96 7.83
C ASN A 185 -16.15 10.79 7.58
N CYS A 186 -16.28 11.80 6.73
CA CYS A 186 -15.20 12.74 6.41
C CYS A 186 -15.11 13.90 7.43
N GLU A 187 -16.03 14.00 8.38
CA GLU A 187 -16.00 15.00 9.44
C GLU A 187 -15.21 14.47 10.63
N VAL A 188 -14.16 15.21 10.98
CA VAL A 188 -13.26 14.84 12.08
C VAL A 188 -13.37 15.90 13.18
N PRO A 189 -14.02 15.62 14.32
CA PRO A 189 -14.18 16.60 15.38
C PRO A 189 -12.92 16.69 16.24
N GLY A 190 -12.23 17.85 16.16
CA GLY A 190 -11.31 18.33 17.20
C GLY A 190 -10.08 17.46 17.46
N SER A 191 -9.50 16.88 16.41
CA SER A 191 -8.40 15.92 16.52
C SER A 191 -7.12 16.49 17.15
N PRO A 192 -6.32 15.61 17.80
CA PRO A 192 -4.93 15.92 18.12
C PRO A 192 -4.15 16.29 16.84
N ALA A 193 -2.99 16.95 17.03
CA ALA A 193 -2.17 17.37 15.91
C ALA A 193 -1.62 16.15 15.14
N VAL A 194 -2.11 15.93 13.92
CA VAL A 194 -1.64 14.88 12.99
C VAL A 194 -0.46 15.41 12.16
N ASN A 195 0.68 14.73 12.21
CA ASN A 195 1.88 15.13 11.46
C ASN A 195 1.94 14.53 10.05
N LEU A 196 1.15 13.48 9.78
CA LEU A 196 1.21 12.74 8.53
C LEU A 196 0.80 13.63 7.35
N GLU A 197 1.72 13.80 6.40
CA GLU A 197 1.54 14.62 5.20
C GLU A 197 1.71 13.81 3.92
N THR A 198 2.52 12.75 3.96
CA THR A 198 2.78 11.87 2.82
C THR A 198 2.45 10.43 3.18
N LEU A 199 1.61 9.80 2.38
CA LEU A 199 1.25 8.40 2.48
C LEU A 199 1.56 7.70 1.14
N GLU A 200 2.36 6.65 1.20
CA GLU A 200 2.66 5.81 0.04
C GLU A 200 2.25 4.37 0.34
N ILE A 201 1.45 3.75 -0.53
CA ILE A 201 0.98 2.36 -0.37
C ILE A 201 1.23 1.62 -1.68
N ILE A 202 2.06 0.59 -1.65
CA ILE A 202 2.68 0.00 -2.83
C ILE A 202 2.39 -1.50 -2.92
N GLU A 203 1.61 -1.87 -3.94
CA GLU A 203 1.21 -3.23 -4.32
C GLU A 203 0.35 -3.98 -3.28
N ASN A 204 0.02 -5.23 -3.60
CA ASN A 204 -0.89 -6.14 -2.89
C ASN A 204 -2.32 -5.59 -2.83
N ASP A 205 -2.72 -4.93 -1.74
CA ASP A 205 -4.08 -4.41 -1.56
C ASP A 205 -4.08 -2.90 -1.26
N ALA A 206 -3.22 -2.15 -1.97
CA ALA A 206 -2.96 -0.75 -1.71
C ALA A 206 -4.20 0.16 -1.67
N MET A 207 -5.14 -0.02 -2.61
CA MET A 207 -6.39 0.75 -2.63
C MET A 207 -7.30 0.36 -1.47
N ASP A 208 -7.46 -0.94 -1.23
CA ASP A 208 -8.28 -1.46 -0.12
C ASP A 208 -7.70 -1.05 1.25
N THR A 209 -6.37 -1.03 1.38
CA THR A 209 -5.66 -0.54 2.56
C THR A 209 -5.93 0.93 2.82
N LEU A 210 -5.96 1.79 1.79
CA LEU A 210 -6.41 3.18 1.96
C LEU A 210 -7.86 3.23 2.47
N VAL A 211 -8.76 2.40 1.94
CA VAL A 211 -10.16 2.36 2.38
C VAL A 211 -10.27 2.00 3.86
N ARG A 212 -9.59 0.94 4.28
CA ARG A 212 -9.56 0.52 5.69
C ARG A 212 -8.95 1.57 6.60
N MET A 213 -7.87 2.21 6.18
CA MET A 213 -7.24 3.28 6.95
C MET A 213 -8.19 4.49 7.08
N ALA A 214 -8.92 4.84 6.04
CA ALA A 214 -9.89 5.95 6.09
C ALA A 214 -11.09 5.67 7.01
N LEU A 215 -11.53 4.41 7.06
CA LEU A 215 -12.61 3.97 7.95
C LEU A 215 -12.19 3.94 9.41
N ALA A 216 -11.01 3.41 9.70
CA ALA A 216 -10.49 3.27 11.05
C ALA A 216 -9.91 4.58 11.62
N LEU A 217 -9.21 5.35 10.78
CA LEU A 217 -8.44 6.53 11.14
C LEU A 217 -8.82 7.74 10.26
N PRO A 218 -10.10 8.18 10.26
CA PRO A 218 -10.54 9.29 9.40
C PRO A 218 -9.76 10.59 9.69
N HIS A 219 -9.37 10.83 10.94
CA HIS A 219 -8.54 11.96 11.35
C HIS A 219 -7.16 11.97 10.70
N ILE A 220 -6.55 10.80 10.50
CA ILE A 220 -5.25 10.69 9.86
C ILE A 220 -5.36 10.92 8.35
N VAL A 221 -6.37 10.32 7.72
CA VAL A 221 -6.52 10.34 6.26
C VAL A 221 -7.04 11.69 5.74
N PHE A 222 -8.02 12.30 6.39
CA PHE A 222 -8.73 13.46 5.82
C PHE A 222 -8.19 14.84 6.25
N GLU A 223 -7.38 14.94 7.32
CA GLU A 223 -6.98 16.24 7.88
C GLU A 223 -5.74 16.89 7.23
N ASN A 224 -4.62 16.16 7.11
CA ASN A 224 -3.33 16.77 6.74
C ASN A 224 -2.60 16.11 5.56
N LEU A 225 -3.16 15.06 4.94
CA LEU A 225 -2.54 14.43 3.78
C LEU A 225 -2.42 15.39 2.59
N LYS A 226 -1.18 15.62 2.16
CA LYS A 226 -0.80 16.51 1.04
C LYS A 226 -0.32 15.71 -0.16
N THR A 227 0.28 14.55 0.08
CA THR A 227 0.80 13.66 -0.97
C THR A 227 0.29 12.25 -0.74
N ILE A 228 -0.28 11.65 -1.78
CA ILE A 228 -0.58 10.22 -1.82
C ILE A 228 0.11 9.61 -3.02
N ASN A 229 0.78 8.48 -2.80
CA ASN A 229 1.28 7.60 -3.85
C ASN A 229 0.68 6.21 -3.69
N ILE A 230 -0.16 5.79 -4.63
CA ILE A 230 -0.78 4.46 -4.61
C ILE A 230 -0.36 3.72 -5.86
N ARG A 231 0.17 2.52 -5.64
CA ARG A 231 0.50 1.58 -6.70
C ARG A 231 -0.25 0.29 -6.46
N SER A 232 -1.04 -0.14 -7.44
CA SER A 232 -1.88 -1.33 -7.37
C SER A 232 -1.90 -1.96 -8.76
N THR A 233 -0.93 -2.84 -9.05
CA THR A 233 -0.76 -3.41 -10.40
C THR A 233 -0.70 -4.92 -10.44
N ASN A 234 -0.56 -5.60 -9.30
CA ASN A 234 -0.39 -7.05 -9.21
C ASN A 234 -1.70 -7.85 -9.09
N GLY A 235 -2.86 -7.18 -9.01
CA GLY A 235 -4.18 -7.83 -9.04
C GLY A 235 -4.70 -8.34 -7.70
N CYS A 236 -4.11 -7.96 -6.56
CA CYS A 236 -4.51 -8.45 -5.23
C CYS A 236 -5.44 -7.48 -4.46
N GLU A 237 -6.30 -6.76 -5.17
CA GLU A 237 -7.12 -5.68 -4.60
C GLU A 237 -8.56 -6.05 -4.23
N TYR A 238 -9.12 -5.27 -3.32
CA TYR A 238 -10.50 -5.34 -2.83
C TYR A 238 -10.99 -6.68 -2.26
N PRO A 239 -10.18 -7.46 -1.52
CA PRO A 239 -10.72 -8.57 -0.74
C PRO A 239 -11.64 -8.13 0.41
N PHE A 240 -11.57 -6.89 0.90
CA PHE A 240 -12.24 -6.49 2.15
C PHE A 240 -13.31 -5.41 1.98
N CYS A 241 -13.05 -4.37 1.19
CA CYS A 241 -13.97 -3.23 1.07
C CYS A 241 -14.57 -3.09 -0.34
N PRO A 242 -15.79 -2.53 -0.46
CA PRO A 242 -16.39 -2.18 -1.75
C PRO A 242 -15.51 -1.23 -2.57
N GLN A 243 -15.39 -1.50 -3.87
CA GLN A 243 -14.45 -0.81 -4.77
C GLN A 243 -14.80 0.66 -4.97
N GLU A 244 -16.08 1.02 -4.84
CA GLU A 244 -16.59 2.39 -5.01
C GLU A 244 -16.12 3.32 -3.90
N MET A 245 -15.74 2.78 -2.73
CA MET A 245 -15.29 3.58 -1.59
C MET A 245 -13.96 4.27 -1.89
N PHE A 246 -13.09 3.66 -2.68
CA PHE A 246 -11.81 4.26 -3.05
C PHE A 246 -12.01 5.62 -3.74
N GLY A 247 -12.88 5.68 -4.75
CA GLY A 247 -13.22 6.93 -5.44
C GLY A 247 -13.87 7.97 -4.51
N GLN A 248 -14.73 7.53 -3.58
CA GLN A 248 -15.33 8.42 -2.59
C GLN A 248 -14.30 9.03 -1.64
N ILE A 249 -13.31 8.25 -1.19
CA ILE A 249 -12.22 8.75 -0.34
C ILE A 249 -11.38 9.76 -1.10
N LEU A 250 -10.92 9.40 -2.31
CA LEU A 250 -10.11 10.29 -3.14
C LEU A 250 -10.79 11.65 -3.34
N SER A 251 -12.10 11.66 -3.60
CA SER A 251 -12.87 12.88 -3.82
C SER A 251 -12.92 13.80 -2.58
N ASN A 252 -12.78 13.22 -1.38
CA ASN A 252 -12.90 13.93 -0.11
C ASN A 252 -11.55 14.37 0.50
N LEU A 253 -10.42 14.06 -0.13
CA LEU A 253 -9.08 14.50 0.33
C LEU A 253 -8.82 15.97 0.03
N ARG A 254 -9.43 16.87 0.83
CA ARG A 254 -9.45 18.33 0.58
C ARG A 254 -8.07 18.97 0.60
N HIS A 255 -7.10 18.39 1.31
CA HIS A 255 -5.75 18.93 1.44
C HIS A 255 -4.75 18.37 0.43
N LEU A 256 -5.16 17.38 -0.36
CA LEU A 256 -4.29 16.70 -1.32
C LEU A 256 -3.79 17.67 -2.40
N LYS A 257 -2.46 17.67 -2.61
CA LYS A 257 -1.75 18.49 -3.59
C LYS A 257 -1.05 17.66 -4.65
N THR A 258 -0.58 16.48 -4.28
CA THR A 258 0.12 15.55 -5.16
C THR A 258 -0.58 14.20 -5.09
N LEU A 259 -1.06 13.73 -6.24
CA LEU A 259 -1.57 12.38 -6.39
C LEU A 259 -0.66 11.65 -7.38
N VAL A 260 0.00 10.59 -6.92
CA VAL A 260 0.66 9.60 -7.76
C VAL A 260 -0.17 8.34 -7.71
N LEU A 261 -0.61 7.87 -8.87
CA LEU A 261 -1.57 6.79 -8.98
C LEU A 261 -1.17 5.87 -10.12
N THR A 262 -0.69 4.69 -9.77
CA THR A 262 -0.31 3.62 -10.72
C THR A 262 -1.28 2.46 -10.54
N VAL A 263 -2.15 2.23 -11.52
CA VAL A 263 -3.33 1.36 -11.36
C VAL A 263 -3.40 0.38 -12.50
N GLY A 264 -3.55 -0.90 -12.18
CA GLY A 264 -3.81 -1.97 -13.13
C GLY A 264 -5.30 -2.22 -13.39
N GLU A 265 -5.61 -3.30 -14.09
CA GLU A 265 -6.99 -3.81 -14.19
C GLU A 265 -7.34 -4.62 -12.92
N VAL A 266 -7.58 -3.90 -11.83
CA VAL A 266 -7.76 -4.49 -10.48
C VAL A 266 -9.21 -4.47 -9.98
N PHE A 267 -10.09 -3.81 -10.73
CA PHE A 267 -11.51 -3.70 -10.44
C PHE A 267 -12.27 -4.90 -11.01
N ASP A 268 -13.38 -5.28 -10.36
CA ASP A 268 -14.26 -6.34 -10.88
C ASP A 268 -15.13 -5.81 -12.03
N ASP A 269 -15.52 -4.53 -11.92
CA ASP A 269 -16.16 -3.77 -12.99
C ASP A 269 -15.16 -2.76 -13.56
N ASP A 270 -14.70 -3.00 -14.79
CA ASP A 270 -13.77 -2.13 -15.51
C ASP A 270 -14.32 -0.68 -15.65
N ALA A 271 -15.63 -0.47 -15.53
CA ALA A 271 -16.22 0.88 -15.52
C ALA A 271 -15.67 1.75 -14.37
N ASN A 272 -15.33 1.16 -13.22
CA ASN A 272 -14.70 1.86 -12.11
C ASN A 272 -13.32 2.41 -12.50
N LEU A 273 -12.54 1.63 -13.26
CA LEU A 273 -11.26 2.07 -13.81
C LEU A 273 -11.45 3.18 -14.85
N PHE A 274 -12.37 2.96 -15.81
CA PHE A 274 -12.57 3.89 -16.92
C PHE A 274 -13.15 5.24 -16.50
N THR A 275 -13.82 5.31 -15.35
CA THR A 275 -14.39 6.55 -14.82
C THR A 275 -13.64 7.12 -13.62
N LEU A 276 -12.49 6.54 -13.26
CA LEU A 276 -11.71 6.88 -12.07
C LEU A 276 -11.33 8.37 -11.98
N HIS A 277 -11.09 9.03 -13.12
CA HIS A 277 -10.76 10.46 -13.18
C HIS A 277 -11.81 11.35 -12.50
N ARG A 278 -13.08 10.95 -12.54
CA ARG A 278 -14.19 11.71 -11.95
C ARG A 278 -14.08 11.84 -10.42
N HIS A 279 -13.23 11.03 -9.80
CA HIS A 279 -13.03 10.97 -8.35
C HIS A 279 -11.78 11.69 -7.86
N PHE A 280 -10.99 12.33 -8.74
CA PHE A 280 -9.79 13.03 -8.32
C PHE A 280 -10.11 14.28 -7.50
N ALA A 281 -9.37 14.46 -6.40
CA ALA A 281 -9.57 15.60 -5.51
C ALA A 281 -9.33 16.94 -6.24
N PRO A 282 -10.25 17.92 -6.13
CA PRO A 282 -10.19 19.16 -6.91
C PRO A 282 -8.98 20.06 -6.59
N ASN A 283 -8.32 19.84 -5.46
CA ASN A 283 -7.21 20.65 -4.97
C ASN A 283 -5.82 20.18 -5.42
N ILE A 284 -5.77 19.09 -6.20
CA ILE A 284 -4.53 18.54 -6.73
C ILE A 284 -3.86 19.57 -7.65
N SER A 285 -2.55 19.75 -7.44
CA SER A 285 -1.69 20.60 -8.26
C SER A 285 -0.68 19.80 -9.08
N THR A 286 -0.42 18.55 -8.69
CA THR A 286 0.44 17.60 -9.39
C THR A 286 -0.27 16.26 -9.47
N LEU A 287 -0.55 15.81 -10.69
CA LEU A 287 -1.09 14.48 -10.96
C LEU A 287 -0.05 13.65 -11.72
N ARG A 288 0.27 12.47 -11.22
CA ARG A 288 1.06 11.47 -11.93
C ARG A 288 0.23 10.20 -12.04
N PHE A 289 -0.32 9.94 -13.22
CA PHE A 289 -1.16 8.78 -13.48
C PHE A 289 -0.43 7.80 -14.39
N ARG A 290 -0.48 6.51 -14.03
CA ARG A 290 -0.03 5.41 -14.88
C ARG A 290 -1.08 4.30 -14.86
N GLY A 291 -1.52 3.86 -16.04
CA GLY A 291 -2.64 2.91 -16.17
C GLY A 291 -2.47 1.89 -17.30
N PRO A 292 -3.46 1.01 -17.49
CA PRO A 292 -3.47 0.07 -18.60
C PRO A 292 -3.92 0.70 -19.92
N VAL A 293 -3.49 0.10 -21.03
CA VAL A 293 -3.86 0.51 -22.39
C VAL A 293 -5.36 0.41 -22.67
N SER A 294 -6.09 -0.42 -21.91
CA SER A 294 -7.54 -0.57 -22.02
C SER A 294 -8.30 0.73 -21.74
N ILE A 295 -7.76 1.64 -20.91
CA ILE A 295 -8.35 2.97 -20.68
C ILE A 295 -8.47 3.75 -22.01
N ALA A 296 -7.43 3.74 -22.84
CA ALA A 296 -7.44 4.43 -24.14
C ALA A 296 -8.40 3.80 -25.16
N LYS A 297 -8.69 2.50 -25.00
CA LYS A 297 -9.62 1.73 -25.85
C LYS A 297 -11.06 1.80 -25.35
N SER A 298 -11.29 2.28 -24.13
CA SER A 298 -12.61 2.38 -23.53
C SER A 298 -13.50 3.39 -24.27
N ALA A 299 -14.81 3.13 -24.24
CA ALA A 299 -15.78 4.07 -24.80
C ALA A 299 -15.77 5.42 -24.07
N GLN A 300 -15.30 5.45 -22.82
CA GLN A 300 -15.23 6.61 -21.93
C GLN A 300 -13.95 7.44 -22.09
N TRP A 301 -13.01 7.04 -22.97
CA TRP A 301 -11.75 7.78 -23.16
C TRP A 301 -11.99 9.27 -23.50
N HIS A 302 -13.01 9.56 -24.32
CA HIS A 302 -13.36 10.93 -24.68
C HIS A 302 -13.65 11.81 -23.45
N GLU A 303 -14.24 11.26 -22.40
CA GLU A 303 -14.55 11.99 -21.17
C GLU A 303 -13.29 12.37 -20.38
N TRP A 304 -12.22 11.55 -20.45
CA TRP A 304 -10.92 11.93 -19.90
C TRP A 304 -10.40 13.17 -20.62
N VAL A 305 -10.37 13.15 -21.96
CA VAL A 305 -9.89 14.28 -22.75
C VAL A 305 -10.72 15.55 -22.51
N GLU A 306 -12.05 15.42 -22.45
CA GLU A 306 -12.96 16.54 -22.15
C GLU A 306 -12.72 17.11 -20.75
N SER A 307 -12.63 16.26 -19.72
CA SER A 307 -12.35 16.68 -18.34
C SER A 307 -11.02 17.42 -18.25
N PHE A 308 -9.95 16.87 -18.83
CA PHE A 308 -8.65 17.53 -18.82
C PHE A 308 -8.62 18.83 -19.65
N SER A 309 -9.57 19.04 -20.57
CA SER A 309 -9.76 20.30 -21.29
C SER A 309 -10.57 21.34 -20.51
N ASP A 310 -11.38 20.93 -19.54
CA ASP A 310 -12.27 21.80 -18.77
C ASP A 310 -11.49 22.55 -17.64
N PRO A 311 -11.43 23.89 -17.64
CA PRO A 311 -10.78 24.65 -16.58
C PRO A 311 -11.36 24.42 -15.17
N GLU A 312 -12.63 24.03 -15.05
CA GLU A 312 -13.29 23.74 -13.76
C GLU A 312 -12.90 22.37 -13.20
N TYR A 313 -12.46 21.44 -14.05
CA TYR A 313 -11.96 20.14 -13.63
C TYR A 313 -10.49 20.24 -13.22
N LEU A 314 -10.18 19.92 -11.97
CA LEU A 314 -8.84 20.09 -11.35
C LEU A 314 -8.27 21.51 -11.59
N PRO A 315 -8.93 22.57 -11.09
CA PRO A 315 -8.59 23.96 -11.43
C PRO A 315 -7.20 24.39 -10.98
N ASN A 316 -6.58 23.66 -10.03
CA ASN A 316 -5.26 23.95 -9.49
C ASN A 316 -4.13 23.15 -10.16
N LEU A 317 -4.44 22.29 -11.13
CA LEU A 317 -3.47 21.40 -11.76
C LEU A 317 -2.41 22.21 -12.51
N LYS A 318 -1.13 21.94 -12.19
CA LYS A 318 0.03 22.61 -12.80
C LYS A 318 0.97 21.62 -13.48
N LYS A 319 1.03 20.41 -12.96
CA LYS A 319 1.94 19.35 -13.43
C LYS A 319 1.15 18.07 -13.67
N LEU A 320 1.40 17.47 -14.82
CA LEU A 320 0.78 16.22 -15.25
C LEU A 320 1.84 15.26 -15.77
N SER A 321 1.85 14.04 -15.25
CA SER A 321 2.42 12.87 -15.91
C SER A 321 1.28 11.91 -16.17
N PHE A 322 1.13 11.38 -17.38
CA PHE A 322 0.02 10.49 -17.72
C PHE A 322 0.49 9.42 -18.70
N VAL A 323 0.55 8.16 -18.29
CA VAL A 323 1.07 7.06 -19.12
C VAL A 323 0.10 5.90 -19.13
N LEU A 324 -0.12 5.28 -20.29
CA LEU A 324 -0.95 4.08 -20.43
C LEU A 324 -0.12 2.99 -21.11
N ASP A 325 0.62 2.21 -20.33
CA ASP A 325 1.67 1.29 -20.82
C ASP A 325 1.57 -0.12 -20.21
N MET A 326 0.45 -0.46 -19.58
CA MET A 326 0.23 -1.77 -18.96
C MET A 326 -0.84 -2.55 -19.71
N ASP A 327 -0.69 -3.87 -19.77
CA ASP A 327 -1.68 -4.77 -20.35
C ASP A 327 -1.92 -5.94 -19.40
N TYR A 328 -3.08 -6.56 -19.50
CA TYR A 328 -3.55 -7.57 -18.55
C TYR A 328 -4.22 -8.73 -19.25
N SER A 329 -4.13 -9.91 -18.64
CA SER A 329 -4.95 -11.07 -18.99
C SER A 329 -5.67 -11.63 -17.78
N GLU A 330 -6.78 -12.29 -18.05
CA GLU A 330 -7.43 -13.16 -17.09
C GLU A 330 -6.45 -14.25 -16.60
N PRO A 331 -6.52 -14.65 -15.33
CA PRO A 331 -5.73 -15.74 -14.78
C PRO A 331 -6.08 -17.05 -15.48
N ALA A 332 -5.09 -17.93 -15.64
CA ALA A 332 -5.36 -19.25 -16.15
C ALA A 332 -6.28 -20.02 -15.17
N GLU A 333 -7.13 -20.92 -15.67
CA GLU A 333 -8.02 -21.74 -14.82
C GLU A 333 -7.26 -22.54 -13.73
N SER A 334 -5.95 -22.73 -13.90
CA SER A 334 -5.06 -23.42 -12.96
C SER A 334 -4.34 -22.51 -11.96
N GLU A 335 -4.49 -21.19 -12.05
CA GLU A 335 -3.77 -20.21 -11.22
C GLU A 335 -4.56 -19.80 -9.97
N GLN A 336 -3.83 -19.25 -8.99
CA GLN A 336 -4.32 -18.99 -7.64
C GLN A 336 -5.53 -18.04 -7.65
N SER A 337 -6.62 -18.43 -6.97
CA SER A 337 -7.95 -17.79 -7.08
C SER A 337 -8.07 -16.36 -6.57
N TRP A 338 -7.03 -15.80 -5.96
CA TRP A 338 -7.06 -14.49 -5.28
C TRP A 338 -6.44 -13.36 -6.10
N VAL A 339 -5.73 -13.68 -7.20
CA VAL A 339 -5.24 -12.68 -8.15
C VAL A 339 -6.24 -12.52 -9.28
N LYS A 340 -6.74 -11.30 -9.48
CA LYS A 340 -7.83 -11.05 -10.44
C LYS A 340 -7.39 -11.07 -11.90
N LYS A 341 -6.27 -10.42 -12.21
CA LYS A 341 -5.69 -10.33 -13.57
C LYS A 341 -4.17 -10.28 -13.47
N HIS A 342 -3.49 -10.92 -14.41
CA HIS A 342 -2.04 -10.91 -14.49
C HIS A 342 -1.54 -9.86 -15.47
N ARG A 343 -0.50 -9.13 -15.05
CA ARG A 343 0.17 -8.17 -15.91
C ARG A 343 0.93 -8.90 -17.02
N LEU A 344 0.75 -8.44 -18.25
CA LEU A 344 1.45 -8.94 -19.43
C LEU A 344 2.38 -7.89 -20.03
N GLU A 345 3.28 -8.34 -20.90
CA GLU A 345 3.99 -7.44 -21.79
C GLU A 345 3.00 -6.82 -22.79
N THR A 346 2.95 -5.50 -22.83
CA THR A 346 2.07 -4.79 -23.75
C THR A 346 2.59 -4.89 -25.18
N SER A 347 1.69 -5.17 -26.12
CA SER A 347 2.03 -5.18 -27.55
C SER A 347 2.39 -3.79 -28.06
N GLU A 348 3.36 -3.70 -28.98
CA GLU A 348 3.79 -2.43 -29.59
C GLU A 348 2.65 -1.67 -30.29
N GLU A 349 1.71 -2.38 -30.92
CA GLU A 349 0.50 -1.80 -31.51
C GLU A 349 -0.38 -1.14 -30.44
N SER A 350 -0.65 -1.84 -29.33
CA SER A 350 -1.43 -1.26 -28.22
C SER A 350 -0.71 -0.09 -27.55
N LEU A 351 0.61 -0.15 -27.40
CA LEU A 351 1.40 0.97 -26.89
C LEU A 351 1.30 2.20 -27.81
N ARG A 352 1.39 2.01 -29.13
CA ARG A 352 1.23 3.11 -30.10
C ARG A 352 -0.14 3.75 -30.03
N GLU A 353 -1.21 2.95 -29.98
CA GLU A 353 -2.58 3.44 -29.85
C GLU A 353 -2.76 4.22 -28.53
N ALA A 354 -2.28 3.66 -27.42
CA ALA A 354 -2.37 4.28 -26.11
C ALA A 354 -1.56 5.59 -26.03
N LYS A 355 -0.37 5.64 -26.64
CA LYS A 355 0.45 6.85 -26.76
C LYS A 355 -0.26 7.92 -27.58
N ALA A 356 -0.85 7.55 -28.73
CA ALA A 356 -1.61 8.46 -29.57
C ALA A 356 -2.83 9.04 -28.83
N ALA A 357 -3.52 8.23 -28.03
CA ALA A 357 -4.58 8.69 -27.13
C ALA A 357 -4.04 9.67 -26.07
N CYS A 358 -2.99 9.29 -25.34
CA CYS A 358 -2.35 10.16 -24.34
C CYS A 358 -1.91 11.50 -24.91
N ASN A 359 -1.44 11.56 -26.16
CA ASN A 359 -1.08 12.80 -26.84
C ASN A 359 -2.27 13.77 -26.98
N GLN A 360 -3.49 13.27 -27.22
CA GLN A 360 -4.70 14.10 -27.24
C GLN A 360 -4.97 14.73 -25.87
N LEU A 361 -4.81 13.95 -24.80
CA LEU A 361 -4.95 14.43 -23.42
C LEU A 361 -3.85 15.44 -23.06
N TYR A 362 -2.61 15.20 -23.50
CA TYR A 362 -1.51 16.15 -23.30
C TYR A 362 -1.78 17.49 -23.98
N ASP A 363 -2.31 17.48 -25.20
CA ASP A 363 -2.63 18.71 -25.93
C ASP A 363 -3.75 19.48 -25.23
N ALA A 364 -4.81 18.78 -24.77
CA ALA A 364 -5.84 19.35 -23.92
C ALA A 364 -5.26 20.03 -22.65
N ALA A 365 -4.39 19.32 -21.94
CA ALA A 365 -3.76 19.83 -20.72
C ALA A 365 -2.84 21.05 -21.00
N ARG A 366 -2.02 20.98 -22.05
CA ARG A 366 -1.13 22.08 -22.46
C ARG A 366 -1.89 23.32 -22.87
N ASN A 367 -3.05 23.17 -23.52
CA ASN A 367 -3.92 24.30 -23.88
C ASN A 367 -4.44 25.06 -22.65
N ARG A 368 -4.55 24.39 -21.49
CA ARG A 368 -4.84 25.02 -20.19
C ARG A 368 -3.61 25.58 -19.47
N GLY A 369 -2.42 25.45 -20.05
CA GLY A 369 -1.17 25.87 -19.42
C GLY A 369 -0.59 24.88 -18.41
N ILE A 370 -1.03 23.61 -18.44
CA ILE A 370 -0.49 22.55 -17.57
C ILE A 370 0.82 22.03 -18.16
N SER A 371 1.83 21.88 -17.32
CA SER A 371 3.12 21.27 -17.69
C SER A 371 3.00 19.76 -17.73
N VAL A 372 3.25 19.17 -18.90
CA VAL A 372 3.34 17.70 -19.06
C VAL A 372 4.79 17.27 -18.81
N GLU A 373 5.01 16.39 -17.83
CA GLU A 373 6.31 15.88 -17.38
C GLU A 373 6.38 14.36 -17.55
N PRO A 374 7.57 13.77 -17.79
CA PRO A 374 7.74 12.32 -17.78
C PRO A 374 7.30 11.68 -16.46
N PHE A 375 6.73 10.48 -16.54
CA PHE A 375 6.42 9.68 -15.37
C PHE A 375 7.69 8.97 -14.89
N TRP A 376 7.93 8.97 -13.58
CA TRP A 376 9.03 8.26 -12.96
C TRP A 376 8.53 7.58 -11.68
N ASP A 377 8.58 6.25 -11.66
CA ASP A 377 8.34 5.46 -10.46
C ASP A 377 9.62 5.40 -9.63
N HIS A 378 9.60 5.93 -8.41
CA HIS A 378 10.77 5.93 -7.52
C HIS A 378 11.00 4.56 -6.87
N PHE A 379 9.94 3.74 -6.72
CA PHE A 379 10.02 2.41 -6.11
C PHE A 379 10.58 1.36 -7.05
N SER A 380 10.67 1.62 -8.36
CA SER A 380 11.28 0.69 -9.32
C SER A 380 12.77 0.45 -9.05
N SER A 381 13.41 1.35 -8.28
CA SER A 381 14.79 1.18 -7.81
C SER A 381 14.89 0.34 -6.53
N MET A 382 13.79 0.22 -5.77
CA MET A 382 13.74 -0.46 -4.48
C MET A 382 13.36 -1.94 -4.62
N SER A 383 12.51 -2.30 -5.59
CA SER A 383 12.14 -3.69 -5.85
C SER A 383 12.07 -3.99 -7.33
N LYS A 384 12.56 -5.18 -7.72
CA LYS A 384 12.44 -5.70 -9.09
C LYS A 384 11.00 -5.99 -9.50
N GLN A 385 10.10 -6.18 -8.54
CA GLN A 385 8.67 -6.39 -8.77
C GLN A 385 7.97 -5.08 -9.16
N VAL A 386 8.57 -3.92 -8.87
CA VAL A 386 8.06 -2.61 -9.30
C VAL A 386 8.73 -2.25 -10.61
N HIS A 387 8.00 -2.34 -11.72
CA HIS A 387 8.54 -2.00 -13.03
C HIS A 387 8.38 -0.50 -13.33
N GLN A 388 9.41 0.09 -13.93
CA GLN A 388 9.35 1.44 -14.50
C GLN A 388 8.39 1.47 -15.71
N VAL A 389 8.07 2.67 -16.22
CA VAL A 389 7.41 2.85 -17.53
C VAL A 389 8.09 2.00 -18.60
N ASP A 390 7.30 1.36 -19.46
CA ASP A 390 7.79 0.59 -20.61
C ASP A 390 8.82 1.42 -21.40
N GLU A 391 10.03 0.88 -21.56
CA GLU A 391 11.15 1.62 -22.16
C GLU A 391 10.85 2.08 -23.60
N ARG A 392 10.00 1.34 -24.31
CA ARG A 392 9.57 1.66 -25.68
C ARG A 392 8.69 2.91 -25.71
N TRP A 393 8.07 3.31 -24.60
CA TRP A 393 7.12 4.42 -24.53
C TRP A 393 7.69 5.75 -25.01
N GLU A 394 8.96 6.03 -24.74
CA GLU A 394 9.62 7.28 -25.15
C GLU A 394 10.07 7.26 -26.62
N GLU A 395 10.15 6.08 -27.24
CA GLU A 395 10.57 5.89 -28.62
C GLU A 395 9.41 5.93 -29.63
N LEU A 396 8.17 5.84 -29.14
CA LEU A 396 6.90 5.91 -29.90
C LEU A 396 6.37 7.33 -30.01
#